data_AF-A0A1G9K263-F1
#
_entry.id   AF-A0A1G9K263-F1
#
_cell.length_a   1.000
_cell.length_b   1.000
_cell.length_c   1.000
_cell.angle_alpha   90.00
_cell.angle_beta   90.00
_cell.angle_gamma   90.00
#
_symmetry.space_group_name_H-M   'P 1'
#
loop_
_entity.id
_entity.type
_entity.pdbx_description
1 polymer ?
#
loop_
_entity_poly.entity_id
_entity_poly.type
_entity_poly.pdbx_seq_one_letter_code
_entity_poly.pdbx_strand_id
1 'polypeptide(L)'
;MDVATLGAVGTILVGLATAVGAFVGKRGENRAAQSGAVLTGYGRLVGDLQEERERAQTKLAECEQRLAEAYRELATTRTDNAQKQAEITVLRAEVERLRARVVELGGSPT
;
A
#
# COMPACT_ATOMS: atom_id res chain seq x y z
N MET A 1 73.89 33.24 12.88
CA MET A 1 72.56 32.61 12.97
C MET A 1 72.78 31.12 12.85
N ASP A 2 72.47 30.36 13.89
CA ASP A 2 72.87 28.97 14.01
C ASP A 2 72.00 28.07 13.11
N VAL A 3 72.59 27.10 12.41
CA VAL A 3 71.90 26.22 11.43
C VAL A 3 70.77 25.45 12.12
N ALA A 4 70.93 25.18 13.41
CA ALA A 4 69.91 24.59 14.28
C ALA A 4 68.65 25.48 14.41
N THR A 5 68.80 26.80 14.50
CA THR A 5 67.65 27.73 14.58
C THR A 5 66.93 27.86 13.23
N LEU A 6 67.64 27.76 12.10
CA LEU A 6 67.01 27.75 10.78
C LEU A 6 66.24 26.44 10.52
N GLY A 7 66.79 25.30 10.96
CA GLY A 7 66.15 23.99 10.89
C GLY A 7 64.88 23.91 11.75
N ALA A 8 64.92 24.46 12.97
CA ALA A 8 63.76 24.50 13.87
C ALA A 8 62.61 25.37 13.33
N VAL A 9 62.91 26.50 12.68
CA VAL A 9 61.87 27.34 12.05
C VAL A 9 61.28 26.65 10.81
N GLY A 10 62.10 25.94 10.04
CA GLY A 10 61.65 25.15 8.88
C GLY A 10 60.69 24.02 9.27
N THR A 11 60.97 23.27 10.33
CA THR A 11 60.10 22.16 10.78
C THR A 11 58.77 22.65 11.34
N ILE A 12 58.76 23.79 12.02
CA ILE A 12 57.51 24.41 12.53
C ILE A 12 56.60 24.84 11.37
N LEU A 13 57.15 25.49 10.34
CA LEU A 13 56.37 25.94 9.18
C LEU A 13 55.81 24.77 8.36
N VAL A 14 56.61 23.72 8.15
CA VAL A 14 56.16 22.50 7.46
C VAL A 14 55.09 21.78 8.28
N GLY A 15 55.28 21.67 9.60
CA GLY A 15 54.29 21.10 10.52
C GLY A 15 52.97 21.86 10.54
N LEU A 16 53.02 23.20 10.49
CA LEU A 16 51.81 24.03 10.45
C LEU A 16 51.07 23.91 9.11
N ALA A 17 51.79 23.91 8.00
CA ALA A 17 51.20 23.75 6.66
C ALA A 17 50.54 22.37 6.48
N THR A 18 51.18 21.30 6.98
CA THR A 18 50.58 19.96 6.97
C THR A 18 49.37 19.84 7.89
N ALA A 19 49.39 20.46 9.07
CA ALA A 19 48.23 20.49 9.96
C ALA A 19 47.03 21.25 9.36
N VAL A 20 47.27 22.39 8.70
CA VAL A 20 46.22 23.16 8.01
C VAL A 20 45.67 22.38 6.81
N GLY A 21 46.54 21.75 6.01
CA GLY A 21 46.14 20.89 4.90
C GLY A 21 45.29 19.70 5.37
N ALA A 22 45.69 19.02 6.45
CA ALA A 22 44.94 17.91 7.03
C ALA A 22 43.58 18.35 7.60
N PHE A 23 43.52 19.53 8.24
CA PHE A 23 42.27 20.06 8.78
C PHE A 23 41.27 20.45 7.68
N VAL A 24 41.76 21.04 6.58
CA VAL A 24 40.94 21.35 5.40
C VAL A 24 40.49 20.08 4.68
N GLY A 25 41.39 19.10 4.49
CA GLY A 25 41.08 17.80 3.89
C GLY A 25 40.01 17.03 4.67
N LYS A 26 40.16 16.94 6.00
CA LYS A 26 39.20 16.23 6.88
C LYS A 26 37.81 16.88 6.89
N ARG A 27 37.72 18.20 6.73
CA ARG A 27 36.43 18.91 6.56
C ARG A 27 35.79 18.65 5.20
N GLY A 28 36.60 18.51 4.14
CA GLY A 28 36.15 18.14 2.80
C GLY A 28 35.61 16.70 2.77
N GLU A 29 36.35 15.74 3.32
CA GLU A 29 35.92 14.34 3.42
C GLU A 29 34.64 14.20 4.25
N ASN A 30 34.54 14.88 5.40
CA ASN A 30 33.32 14.84 6.21
C ASN A 30 32.11 15.41 5.46
N ARG A 31 32.26 16.50 4.69
CA ARG A 31 31.16 17.05 3.88
C ARG A 31 30.78 16.13 2.74
N ALA A 32 31.76 15.55 2.04
CA ALA A 32 31.54 14.59 0.96
C ALA A 32 30.83 13.32 1.47
N ALA A 33 31.25 12.80 2.62
CA ALA A 33 30.62 11.68 3.30
C ALA A 33 29.19 12.00 3.76
N GLN A 34 28.94 13.19 4.31
CA GLN A 34 27.59 13.65 4.67
C GLN A 34 26.69 13.80 3.44
N SER A 35 27.18 14.43 2.37
CA SER A 35 26.41 14.59 1.14
C SER A 35 26.10 13.25 0.47
N GLY A 36 27.06 12.32 0.48
CA GLY A 36 26.85 10.96 -0.03
C GLY A 36 25.83 10.20 0.81
N ALA A 37 25.92 10.26 2.14
CA ALA A 37 24.96 9.62 3.04
C ALA A 37 23.54 10.19 2.89
N VAL A 38 23.41 11.52 2.73
CA VAL A 38 22.12 12.19 2.53
C VAL A 38 21.49 11.85 1.17
N LEU A 39 22.28 11.89 0.09
CA LEU A 39 21.81 11.49 -1.26
C LEU A 39 21.38 10.01 -1.29
N THR A 40 22.15 9.14 -0.65
CA THR A 40 21.83 7.71 -0.56
C THR A 40 20.58 7.46 0.31
N GLY A 41 20.42 8.23 1.39
CA GLY A 41 19.24 8.18 2.26
C GLY A 41 17.95 8.63 1.55
N TYR A 42 18.00 9.73 0.79
CA TYR A 42 16.87 10.17 -0.03
C TYR A 42 16.54 9.17 -1.14
N GLY A 43 17.55 8.57 -1.78
CA GLY A 43 17.34 7.50 -2.77
C GLY A 43 16.60 6.30 -2.18
N ARG A 44 16.93 5.91 -0.95
CA ARG A 44 16.23 4.84 -0.22
C ARG A 44 14.77 5.21 0.08
N LEU A 45 14.54 6.38 0.66
CA LEU A 45 13.18 6.84 1.01
C LEU A 45 12.27 6.92 -0.22
N VAL A 46 12.78 7.44 -1.35
CA VAL A 46 12.02 7.51 -2.60
C VAL A 46 11.73 6.11 -3.13
N GLY A 47 12.68 5.18 -3.06
CA GLY A 47 12.47 3.78 -3.41
C GLY A 47 11.40 3.12 -2.54
N ASP A 48 11.49 3.28 -1.22
CA ASP A 48 10.52 2.75 -0.26
C ASP A 48 9.10 3.33 -0.51
N LEU A 49 8.99 4.64 -0.76
CA LEU A 49 7.72 5.31 -1.08
C LEU A 49 7.14 4.86 -2.43
N GLN A 50 7.98 4.62 -3.44
CA GLN A 50 7.54 4.08 -4.72
C GLN A 50 6.99 2.66 -4.54
N GLU A 51 7.69 1.82 -3.77
CA GLU A 51 7.24 0.47 -3.48
C GLU A 51 5.93 0.46 -2.69
N GLU A 52 5.79 1.33 -1.68
CA GLU A 52 4.53 1.48 -0.94
C GLU A 52 3.39 1.96 -1.83
N ARG A 53 3.66 2.91 -2.74
CA ARG A 53 2.66 3.40 -3.71
C ARG A 53 2.19 2.27 -4.63
N GLU A 54 3.12 1.49 -5.17
CA GLU A 54 2.81 0.35 -6.05
C GLU A 54 1.99 -0.71 -5.29
N ARG A 55 2.41 -1.07 -4.07
CA ARG A 55 1.66 -1.99 -3.20
C ARG A 55 0.25 -1.47 -2.90
N ALA A 56 0.10 -0.17 -2.64
CA ALA A 56 -1.20 0.44 -2.38
C ALA A 56 -2.10 0.43 -3.61
N GLN A 57 -1.56 0.72 -4.80
CA GLN A 57 -2.29 0.67 -6.05
C GLN A 57 -2.77 -0.75 -6.38
N THR A 58 -1.93 -1.76 -6.17
CA THR A 58 -2.31 -3.16 -6.34
C THR A 58 -3.44 -3.55 -5.40
N LYS A 59 -3.32 -3.22 -4.10
CA LYS A 59 -4.37 -3.49 -3.11
C LYS A 59 -5.68 -2.78 -3.45
N LEU A 60 -5.61 -1.55 -3.95
CA LEU A 60 -6.79 -0.79 -4.36
C LEU A 60 -7.48 -1.47 -5.54
N ALA A 61 -6.73 -1.88 -6.57
CA ALA A 61 -7.27 -2.61 -7.71
C ALA A 61 -7.90 -3.95 -7.32
N GLU A 62 -7.26 -4.71 -6.42
CA GLU A 62 -7.83 -5.96 -5.88
C GLU A 62 -9.13 -5.71 -5.10
N CYS A 63 -9.16 -4.67 -4.27
CA CYS A 63 -10.36 -4.28 -3.52
C CYS A 63 -11.50 -3.87 -4.45
N GLU A 64 -11.22 -3.07 -5.50
CA GLU A 64 -12.22 -2.67 -6.50
C GLU A 64 -12.77 -3.88 -7.25
N GLN A 65 -11.92 -4.85 -7.61
CA GLN A 65 -12.37 -6.10 -8.23
C GLN A 65 -13.29 -6.90 -7.32
N ARG A 66 -12.90 -7.11 -6.05
CA ARG A 66 -13.73 -7.81 -5.06
C ARG A 66 -15.05 -7.09 -4.79
N LEU A 67 -15.02 -5.76 -4.75
CA LEU A 67 -16.23 -4.95 -4.59
C LEU A 67 -17.18 -5.12 -5.78
N ALA A 68 -16.64 -5.09 -7.00
CA ALA A 68 -17.42 -5.29 -8.22
C ALA A 68 -18.04 -6.70 -8.27
N GLU A 69 -17.30 -7.73 -7.87
CA GLU A 69 -17.79 -9.10 -7.77
C GLU A 69 -18.91 -9.22 -6.72
N ALA A 70 -18.71 -8.67 -5.53
CA ALA A 70 -19.73 -8.67 -4.47
C ALA A 70 -21.02 -7.95 -4.91
N TYR A 71 -20.92 -6.84 -5.64
CA TYR A 71 -22.09 -6.16 -6.19
C TYR A 71 -22.84 -6.99 -7.24
N ARG A 72 -22.12 -7.74 -8.09
CA ARG A 72 -22.72 -8.66 -9.05
C ARG A 72 -23.46 -9.79 -8.32
N GLU A 73 -22.82 -10.42 -7.34
CA GLU A 73 -23.43 -11.48 -6.54
C GLU A 73 -24.68 -11.00 -5.80
N LEU A 74 -24.64 -9.79 -5.21
CA LEU A 74 -25.79 -9.18 -4.55
C LEU A 74 -26.95 -8.93 -5.53
N ALA A 75 -26.66 -8.46 -6.74
CA ALA A 75 -27.68 -8.22 -7.76
C ALA A 75 -28.34 -9.54 -8.24
N THR A 76 -27.54 -10.59 -8.45
CA THR A 76 -28.04 -11.94 -8.77
C THR A 76 -28.92 -12.46 -7.65
N THR A 77 -28.44 -12.42 -6.41
CA THR A 77 -29.19 -12.90 -5.24
C THR A 77 -30.53 -12.19 -5.06
N ARG A 78 -30.59 -10.87 -5.31
CA ARG A 78 -31.85 -10.11 -5.28
C ARG A 78 -32.81 -10.54 -6.37
N THR A 79 -32.31 -10.82 -7.57
CA THR A 79 -33.13 -11.31 -8.68
C THR A 79 -33.69 -12.69 -8.36
N ASP A 80 -32.85 -13.61 -7.89
CA ASP A 80 -33.27 -14.96 -7.51
C ASP A 80 -34.30 -14.95 -6.38
N ASN A 81 -34.11 -14.10 -5.37
CA ASN A 81 -35.08 -13.94 -4.28
C ASN A 81 -36.42 -13.38 -4.79
N ALA A 82 -36.40 -12.41 -5.72
CA ALA A 82 -37.62 -11.89 -6.32
C ALA A 82 -38.36 -12.98 -7.12
N GLN A 83 -37.63 -13.81 -7.88
CA GLN A 83 -38.21 -14.94 -8.61
C GLN A 83 -38.82 -15.97 -7.67
N LYS A 84 -38.11 -16.37 -6.61
CA LYS A 84 -38.64 -17.28 -5.58
C LYS A 84 -39.90 -16.73 -4.91
N GLN A 85 -39.92 -15.43 -4.62
CA GLN A 85 -41.08 -14.78 -4.01
C GLN A 85 -42.30 -14.79 -4.94
N ALA A 86 -42.07 -14.59 -6.25
CA ALA A 86 -43.11 -14.71 -7.26
C ALA A 86 -43.63 -16.16 -7.34
N GLU A 87 -42.74 -17.16 -7.36
CA GLU A 87 -43.11 -18.58 -7.37
C GLU A 87 -43.93 -18.98 -6.13
N ILE A 88 -43.52 -18.54 -4.93
CA ILE A 88 -44.28 -18.75 -3.69
C ILE A 88 -45.69 -18.16 -3.81
N THR A 89 -45.83 -16.99 -4.44
CA THR A 89 -47.13 -16.33 -4.61
C THR A 89 -48.04 -17.13 -5.55
N VAL A 90 -47.48 -17.64 -6.66
CA VAL A 90 -48.19 -18.52 -7.60
C VAL A 90 -48.60 -19.83 -6.93
N LEU A 91 -47.68 -20.50 -6.23
CA LEU A 91 -47.96 -21.76 -5.53
C LEU A 91 -49.02 -21.59 -4.44
N ARG A 92 -49.00 -20.47 -3.69
CA ARG A 92 -50.05 -20.17 -2.71
C ARG A 92 -51.42 -20.01 -3.37
N ALA A 93 -51.49 -19.30 -4.49
CA ALA A 93 -52.74 -19.16 -5.23
C ALA A 93 -53.25 -20.52 -5.74
N GLU A 94 -52.35 -21.39 -6.22
CA GLU A 94 -52.72 -22.73 -6.68
C GLU A 94 -53.18 -23.63 -5.52
N VAL A 95 -52.53 -23.57 -4.36
CA VAL A 95 -52.97 -24.28 -3.16
C VAL A 95 -54.38 -23.86 -2.76
N GLU A 96 -54.68 -22.57 -2.74
CA GLU A 96 -56.04 -22.08 -2.42
C GLU A 96 -57.07 -22.53 -3.47
N ARG A 97 -56.70 -22.52 -4.76
CA ARG A 97 -57.55 -23.06 -5.83
C ARG A 97 -57.85 -24.54 -5.64
N LEU A 98 -56.82 -25.35 -5.34
CA LEU A 98 -56.97 -26.78 -5.12
C LEU A 98 -57.80 -27.06 -3.86
N ARG A 99 -57.61 -26.29 -2.79
CA ARG A 99 -58.44 -26.38 -1.58
C ARG A 99 -59.91 -26.09 -1.87
N ALA A 100 -60.21 -25.04 -2.63
CA ALA A 100 -61.57 -24.75 -3.07
C ALA A 100 -62.16 -25.92 -3.88
N ARG A 101 -61.36 -26.50 -4.80
CA ARG A 101 -61.79 -27.65 -5.60
C ARG A 101 -62.05 -28.91 -4.76
N VAL A 102 -61.25 -29.16 -3.73
CA VAL A 102 -61.48 -30.27 -2.78
C VAL A 102 -62.82 -30.11 -2.07
N VAL A 103 -63.14 -28.89 -1.63
CA VAL A 103 -64.43 -28.58 -1.00
C VAL A 103 -65.59 -28.79 -1.97
N GLU A 104 -65.48 -28.32 -3.22
CA GLU A 104 -66.51 -28.54 -4.25
C GLU A 104 -66.80 -30.02 -4.52
N LEU A 105 -65.76 -30.87 -4.42
CA LEU A 105 -65.87 -32.31 -4.62
C LEU A 105 -66.31 -33.05 -3.34
N GLY A 106 -66.67 -32.34 -2.27
CA GLY A 106 -67.17 -32.90 -1.01
C GLY A 106 -66.08 -33.41 -0.06
N GLY A 107 -64.81 -33.09 -0.33
CA GLY A 107 -63.69 -33.37 0.57
C GLY A 107 -63.51 -32.28 1.63
N SER A 108 -62.69 -32.56 2.64
CA SER A 108 -62.25 -31.59 3.65
C SER A 108 -60.77 -31.29 3.46
N PRO A 109 -60.35 -30.06 3.13
CA PRO A 109 -58.95 -29.71 3.02
C PRO A 109 -58.29 -29.67 4.40
N THR A 110 -57.32 -30.56 4.67
CA THR A 110 -56.42 -30.52 5.83
C THR A 110 -55.09 -29.86 5.49
#